data_AF-A0A316Z2K7-F1
#
_entry.id   AF-A0A316Z2K7-F1
#
_cell.length_a   1.000
_cell.length_b   1.000
_cell.length_c   1.000
_cell.angle_alpha   90.00
_cell.angle_beta   90.00
_cell.angle_gamma   90.00
#
_symmetry.space_group_name_H-M   'P 1'
#
loop_
_entity.id
_entity.type
_entity.pdbx_description
1 polymer ?
#
loop_
_entity_poly.entity_id
_entity_poly.type
_entity_poly.pdbx_seq_one_letter_code
_entity_poly.pdbx_strand_id
1 'polypeptide(L)'
;MSTHPGTAAGGSGAATPIAAPTLQGPTKTPLLTFAPGLHLLSVPALLSLISAGSGSGDEPYLASLAPRSILLISPERPPARLARWAAERRVHLVHFGLGPCPPLDGDAEGSHEDRDGGDRERVCKEGVEWCVDRTRAPLIVCDTSGANEAALVIGCLRRLQRRNFASICAEYRTIAGKRARAANERFIEMFDTDLVSLPPRERLADWFALHLDDDDRELAALSEAPAG
;
A
#
# COMPACT_ATOMS: atom_id res chain seq x y z
N MET A 1 -5.46 -74.09 -5.36
CA MET A 1 -6.09 -73.01 -4.58
C MET A 1 -5.00 -71.97 -4.38
N SER A 2 -4.66 -71.18 -5.40
CA SER A 2 -5.44 -70.03 -5.95
C SER A 2 -5.52 -68.95 -4.87
N THR A 3 -4.98 -67.73 -4.99
CA THR A 3 -4.90 -66.79 -6.13
C THR A 3 -3.95 -65.61 -5.79
N HIS A 4 -3.17 -65.12 -6.75
CA HIS A 4 -2.75 -63.69 -6.89
C HIS A 4 -3.97 -62.82 -7.34
N PRO A 5 -3.93 -61.49 -7.62
CA PRO A 5 -3.07 -60.33 -7.26
C PRO A 5 -3.92 -59.06 -6.93
N GLY A 6 -3.32 -57.85 -6.88
CA GLY A 6 -3.99 -56.54 -7.07
C GLY A 6 -3.19 -55.40 -6.43
N THR A 7 -2.34 -54.60 -7.10
CA THR A 7 -2.46 -53.76 -8.31
C THR A 7 -3.23 -52.44 -8.09
N ALA A 8 -2.43 -51.35 -8.05
CA ALA A 8 -2.60 -49.99 -8.58
C ALA A 8 -3.78 -49.07 -8.16
N ALA A 9 -3.41 -47.90 -7.65
CA ALA A 9 -3.69 -46.55 -8.21
C ALA A 9 -3.00 -45.52 -7.28
N GLY A 10 -2.15 -44.59 -7.72
CA GLY A 10 -2.40 -43.65 -8.81
C GLY A 10 -3.29 -42.52 -8.30
N GLY A 11 -2.73 -41.56 -7.55
CA GLY A 11 -3.48 -40.46 -6.95
C GLY A 11 -2.64 -39.19 -6.87
N SER A 12 -2.59 -38.51 -8.00
CA SER A 12 -2.14 -37.12 -8.24
C SER A 12 -2.06 -36.24 -6.99
N GLY A 13 -0.87 -35.70 -6.72
CA GLY A 13 -0.67 -34.61 -5.77
C GLY A 13 -1.36 -33.35 -6.26
N ALA A 14 -2.62 -33.17 -5.88
CA ALA A 14 -3.29 -31.89 -5.99
C ALA A 14 -2.75 -30.98 -4.88
N ALA A 15 -1.92 -30.01 -5.27
CA ALA A 15 -1.51 -28.92 -4.39
C ALA A 15 -2.77 -28.22 -3.85
N THR A 16 -3.04 -28.40 -2.56
CA THR A 16 -4.12 -27.70 -1.89
C THR A 16 -3.77 -26.21 -1.89
N PRO A 17 -4.64 -25.31 -2.39
CA PRO A 17 -4.37 -23.89 -2.31
C PRO A 17 -4.27 -23.51 -0.82
N ILE A 18 -3.15 -22.90 -0.44
CA ILE A 18 -2.92 -22.39 0.90
C ILE A 18 -3.95 -21.29 1.12
N ALA A 19 -5.01 -21.61 1.86
CA ALA A 19 -6.02 -20.66 2.27
C ALA A 19 -5.36 -19.59 3.16
N ALA A 20 -5.59 -18.31 2.82
CA ALA A 20 -5.13 -17.19 3.62
C ALA A 20 -5.70 -17.30 5.05
N PRO A 21 -4.88 -17.18 6.11
CA PRO A 21 -5.34 -17.42 7.46
C PRO A 21 -6.26 -16.29 7.93
N THR A 22 -7.48 -16.64 8.32
CA THR A 22 -8.37 -15.78 9.10
C THR A 22 -7.83 -15.65 10.52
N LEU A 23 -7.42 -14.44 10.92
CA LEU A 23 -6.90 -14.15 12.25
C LEU A 23 -8.00 -13.55 13.15
N GLN A 24 -8.28 -14.20 14.27
CA GLN A 24 -9.01 -13.65 15.41
C GLN A 24 -8.16 -13.80 16.68
N GLY A 25 -7.83 -12.68 17.33
CA GLY A 25 -7.04 -12.56 18.56
C GLY A 25 -6.73 -11.08 18.87
N PRO A 26 -6.45 -10.70 20.14
CA PRO A 26 -6.74 -9.37 20.68
C PRO A 26 -5.94 -8.25 20.01
N THR A 27 -6.67 -7.21 19.58
CA THR A 27 -6.26 -5.88 19.04
C THR A 27 -4.76 -5.56 18.99
N LYS A 28 -4.01 -6.24 18.12
CA LYS A 28 -2.70 -5.82 17.61
C LYS A 28 -2.90 -5.53 16.13
N THR A 29 -2.78 -4.28 15.76
CA THR A 29 -3.28 -3.77 14.49
C THR A 29 -2.48 -4.37 13.33
N PRO A 30 -3.13 -4.86 12.24
CA PRO A 30 -2.40 -5.52 11.18
C PRO A 30 -1.62 -4.47 10.38
N LEU A 31 -0.31 -4.66 10.27
CA LEU A 31 0.46 -4.19 9.14
C LEU A 31 -0.12 -4.90 7.91
N LEU A 32 -0.65 -4.14 6.96
CA LEU A 32 -1.18 -4.72 5.73
C LEU A 32 -0.02 -4.81 4.72
N THR A 33 0.31 -6.04 4.31
CA THR A 33 1.34 -6.28 3.30
C THR A 33 0.66 -6.38 1.94
N PHE A 34 1.03 -5.49 1.03
CA PHE A 34 0.41 -5.39 -0.30
C PHE A 34 1.22 -6.14 -1.35
N ALA A 35 2.54 -6.21 -1.14
CA ALA A 35 3.49 -6.93 -1.96
C ALA A 35 4.79 -7.17 -1.15
N PRO A 36 5.71 -8.02 -1.62
CA PRO A 36 7.02 -8.18 -0.98
C PRO A 36 7.73 -6.84 -0.80
N GLY A 37 8.00 -6.47 0.46
CA GLY A 37 8.67 -5.22 0.81
C GLY A 37 7.80 -3.96 0.67
N LEU A 38 6.49 -4.07 0.45
CA LEU A 38 5.54 -2.96 0.47
C LEU A 38 4.50 -3.18 1.56
N HIS A 39 4.58 -2.33 2.58
CA HIS A 39 3.73 -2.43 3.76
C HIS A 39 2.97 -1.12 3.99
N LEU A 40 1.74 -1.23 4.46
CA LEU A 40 0.95 -0.11 4.96
C LEU A 40 0.84 -0.20 6.47
N LEU A 41 1.18 0.90 7.15
CA LEU A 41 1.04 1.00 8.59
C LEU A 41 -0.29 1.64 8.95
N SER A 42 -1.11 0.92 9.73
CA SER A 42 -2.37 1.45 10.27
C SER A 42 -2.14 2.32 11.52
N VAL A 43 -3.13 3.17 11.81
CA VAL A 43 -3.11 4.27 12.80
C VAL A 43 -2.52 3.92 14.17
N PRO A 44 -2.88 2.81 14.83
CA PRO A 44 -2.47 2.59 16.22
C PRO A 44 -0.96 2.36 16.35
N ALA A 45 -0.32 1.78 15.33
CA ALA A 45 1.13 1.59 15.29
C ALA A 45 1.90 2.86 14.86
N LEU A 46 1.22 3.82 14.22
CA LEU A 46 1.77 5.15 13.98
C LEU A 46 1.58 6.03 15.23
N LEU A 47 0.47 5.90 15.96
CA LEU A 47 0.19 6.63 17.20
C LEU A 47 1.29 6.45 18.26
N SER A 48 1.87 5.25 18.34
CA SER A 48 3.04 4.96 19.18
C SER A 48 4.32 5.65 18.71
N LEU A 49 4.48 5.93 17.41
CA LEU A 49 5.62 6.68 16.87
C LEU A 49 5.42 8.20 16.84
N ILE A 50 4.18 8.69 16.94
CA ILE A 50 3.85 10.12 16.79
C ILE A 50 3.42 10.77 18.11
N SER A 51 2.95 9.99 19.10
CA SER A 51 2.59 10.51 20.42
C SER A 51 3.79 10.53 21.38
N ALA A 52 3.93 11.64 22.10
CA ALA A 52 4.93 11.83 23.15
C ALA A 52 4.57 11.10 24.47
N GLY A 53 3.40 10.45 24.52
CA GLY A 53 2.97 9.67 25.68
C GLY A 53 3.78 8.38 25.87
N SER A 54 4.07 8.07 27.13
CA SER A 54 4.77 6.89 27.62
C SER A 54 4.30 5.58 26.98
N GLY A 55 5.11 5.01 26.09
CA GLY A 55 5.37 3.57 26.04
C GLY A 55 4.39 2.63 25.34
N SER A 56 4.11 2.80 24.04
CA SER A 56 3.55 1.70 23.23
C SER A 56 4.64 1.08 22.35
N GLY A 57 4.94 -0.19 22.62
CA GLY A 57 6.09 -0.94 22.11
C GLY A 57 5.99 -1.46 20.68
N ASP A 58 5.64 -0.59 19.73
CA ASP A 58 5.62 -0.96 18.30
C ASP A 58 6.97 -0.66 17.61
N GLU A 59 7.84 0.14 18.23
CA GLU A 59 9.19 0.41 17.71
C GLU A 59 10.02 -0.87 17.46
N PRO A 60 10.03 -1.88 18.35
CA PRO A 60 10.70 -3.16 18.07
C PRO A 60 10.08 -3.89 16.89
N TYR A 61 8.76 -3.82 16.74
CA TYR A 61 8.06 -4.43 15.61
C TYR A 61 8.41 -3.73 14.29
N LEU A 62 8.39 -2.40 14.25
CA LEU A 62 8.79 -1.63 13.08
C LEU A 62 10.27 -1.80 12.76
N ALA A 63 11.12 -1.93 13.78
CA ALA A 63 12.52 -2.27 13.59
C ALA A 63 12.68 -3.68 13.00
N SER A 64 11.83 -4.65 13.37
CA SER A 64 11.89 -6.02 12.83
C SER A 64 11.55 -6.09 11.33
N LEU A 65 10.80 -5.11 10.80
CA LEU A 65 10.53 -4.98 9.37
C LEU A 65 11.76 -4.48 8.60
N ALA A 66 12.79 -3.98 9.29
CA ALA A 66 14.00 -3.40 8.73
C ALA A 66 13.71 -2.45 7.54
N PRO A 67 12.81 -1.46 7.70
CA PRO A 67 12.41 -0.61 6.60
C PRO A 67 13.59 0.23 6.12
N ARG A 68 13.74 0.32 4.81
CA ARG A 68 14.73 1.21 4.18
C ARG A 68 14.15 2.61 4.01
N SER A 69 12.85 2.70 3.76
CA SER A 69 12.17 3.98 3.59
C SER A 69 10.79 4.00 4.23
N ILE A 70 10.38 5.19 4.64
CA ILE A 70 9.02 5.48 5.10
C ILE A 70 8.47 6.60 4.23
N LEU A 71 7.30 6.37 3.65
CA LEU A 71 6.55 7.34 2.91
C LEU A 71 5.39 7.85 3.78
N LEU A 72 5.54 9.08 4.29
CA LEU A 72 4.51 9.79 5.05
C LEU A 72 3.69 10.69 4.13
N ILE A 73 2.40 10.39 4.02
CA ILE A 73 1.45 11.10 3.15
C ILE A 73 0.55 11.95 4.04
N SER A 74 1.00 13.15 4.40
CA SER A 74 0.25 13.99 5.36
C SER A 74 0.49 15.46 5.10
N PRO A 75 -0.52 16.34 5.27
CA PRO A 75 -0.32 17.78 5.18
C PRO A 75 0.53 18.30 6.33
N GLU A 76 0.40 17.70 7.52
CA GLU A 76 1.14 18.12 8.69
C GLU A 76 2.62 17.72 8.60
N ARG A 77 3.49 18.47 9.28
CA ARG A 77 4.92 18.15 9.37
C ARG A 77 5.13 16.76 9.98
N PRO A 78 6.21 16.05 9.62
CA PRO A 78 6.51 14.76 10.22
C PRO A 78 6.66 14.90 11.74
N PRO A 79 5.99 14.06 12.55
CA PRO A 79 6.09 14.13 14.00
C PRO A 79 7.54 13.94 14.46
N ALA A 80 7.97 14.74 15.43
CA ALA A 80 9.38 14.79 15.86
C ALA A 80 9.95 13.42 16.28
N ARG A 81 9.11 12.58 16.89
CA ARG A 81 9.49 11.22 17.29
C ARG A 81 9.68 10.29 16.09
N LEU A 82 8.81 10.33 15.08
CA LEU A 82 8.98 9.59 13.82
C LEU A 82 10.26 10.03 13.09
N ALA A 83 10.48 11.34 13.00
CA ALA A 83 11.68 11.89 12.36
C ALA A 83 12.97 11.46 13.08
N ARG A 84 12.97 11.51 14.42
CA ARG A 84 14.10 11.05 15.24
C ARG A 84 14.34 9.55 15.06
N TRP A 85 13.29 8.73 15.15
CA TRP A 85 13.39 7.29 14.97
C TRP A 85 13.98 6.91 13.61
N ALA A 86 13.54 7.59 12.54
CA ALA A 86 14.05 7.39 11.19
C ALA A 86 15.53 7.79 11.07
N ALA A 87 15.91 8.94 11.64
CA ALA A 87 17.29 9.41 11.66
C ALA A 87 18.24 8.46 12.39
N GLU A 88 17.86 8.02 13.60
CA GLU A 88 18.65 7.08 14.41
C GLU A 88 18.91 5.75 13.69
N ARG A 89 17.93 5.28 12.91
CA ARG A 89 17.98 3.99 12.20
C ARG A 89 18.43 4.12 10.74
N ARG A 90 18.78 5.33 10.29
CA ARG A 90 19.12 5.62 8.88
C ARG A 90 18.04 5.20 7.88
N VAL A 91 16.78 5.32 8.29
CA VAL A 91 15.61 5.10 7.44
C VAL A 91 15.34 6.37 6.65
N HIS A 92 15.16 6.25 5.34
CA HIS A 92 14.85 7.38 4.48
C HIS A 92 13.37 7.79 4.65
N LEU A 93 13.12 8.82 5.47
CA LEU A 93 11.79 9.39 5.66
C LEU A 93 11.48 10.40 4.56
N VAL A 94 10.49 10.08 3.73
CA VAL A 94 9.95 10.97 2.71
C VAL A 94 8.59 11.45 3.14
N HIS A 95 8.40 12.76 3.06
CA HIS A 95 7.17 13.41 3.43
C HIS A 95 6.58 14.13 2.23
N PHE A 96 5.41 13.68 1.79
CA PHE A 96 4.61 14.42 0.83
C PHE A 96 3.69 15.36 1.59
N GLY A 97 4.15 16.61 1.73
CA GLY A 97 3.32 17.71 2.19
C GLY A 97 2.23 18.00 1.16
N LEU A 98 0.98 17.95 1.61
CA LEU A 98 -0.18 18.49 0.89
C LEU A 98 -0.31 19.96 1.30
N GLY A 99 0.35 20.87 0.58
CA GLY A 99 0.34 22.32 0.85
C GLY A 99 0.95 22.78 2.19
N PRO A 100 1.26 24.09 2.37
CA PRO A 100 1.80 24.61 3.62
C PRO A 100 0.77 24.57 4.76
N CYS A 101 1.17 24.02 5.90
CA CYS A 101 0.49 24.18 7.17
C CYS A 101 0.63 25.64 7.64
N PRO A 102 -0.46 26.40 7.87
CA PRO A 102 -0.35 27.71 8.50
C PRO A 102 0.29 27.56 9.89
N PRO A 103 1.09 28.55 10.33
CA PRO A 103 1.81 28.48 11.59
C PRO A 103 0.85 28.23 12.77
N LEU A 104 1.33 27.47 13.77
CA LEU A 104 0.61 27.01 14.96
C LEU A 104 0.17 28.14 15.93
N ASP A 105 0.28 29.39 15.51
CA ASP A 105 -0.07 30.57 16.29
C ASP A 105 -1.26 31.28 15.63
N GLY A 106 -2.44 30.67 15.71
CA GLY A 106 -3.67 31.29 15.25
C GLY A 106 -4.76 30.27 14.96
N ASP A 107 -5.92 30.47 15.57
CA ASP A 107 -7.13 29.67 15.44
C ASP A 107 -7.52 29.46 13.97
N ALA A 108 -7.12 28.34 13.39
CA ALA A 108 -7.50 27.94 12.04
C ALA A 108 -8.38 26.70 12.10
N GLU A 109 -9.63 26.89 12.54
CA GLU A 109 -10.74 26.05 12.09
C GLU A 109 -10.95 26.30 10.59
N GLY A 110 -10.05 25.76 9.76
CA GLY A 110 -10.10 25.85 8.31
C GLY A 110 -10.59 24.54 7.71
N SER A 111 -11.68 24.61 6.96
CA SER A 111 -12.30 23.54 6.19
C SER A 111 -11.27 22.66 5.47
N HIS A 112 -11.21 21.38 5.84
CA HIS A 112 -10.42 20.35 5.14
C HIS A 112 -10.90 20.07 3.71
N GLU A 113 -11.91 20.79 3.21
CA GLU A 113 -12.60 20.55 1.95
C GLU A 113 -12.04 21.36 0.77
N ASP A 114 -11.24 22.41 1.05
CA ASP A 114 -10.65 23.30 0.02
C ASP A 114 -9.18 22.96 -0.30
N ARG A 115 -8.78 21.70 -0.14
CA ARG A 115 -7.46 21.25 -0.64
C ARG A 115 -7.55 21.12 -2.15
N ASP A 116 -6.92 22.04 -2.86
CA ASP A 116 -6.87 22.11 -4.32
C ASP A 116 -6.59 20.71 -4.92
N GLY A 117 -7.44 20.28 -5.85
CA GLY A 117 -7.43 18.91 -6.39
C GLY A 117 -6.07 18.49 -6.98
N GLY A 118 -5.27 19.47 -7.41
CA GLY A 118 -3.93 19.25 -7.97
C GLY A 118 -2.90 18.70 -6.98
N ASP A 119 -2.99 19.05 -5.68
CA ASP A 119 -2.05 18.53 -4.67
C ASP A 119 -2.27 17.02 -4.44
N ARG A 120 -3.52 16.58 -4.48
CA ARG A 120 -3.89 15.17 -4.28
C ARG A 120 -3.41 14.30 -5.44
N GLU A 121 -3.57 14.79 -6.67
CA GLU A 121 -3.09 14.11 -7.88
C GLU A 121 -1.57 13.93 -7.86
N ARG A 122 -0.83 15.01 -7.60
CA ARG A 122 0.64 14.97 -7.48
C ARG A 122 1.09 13.96 -6.44
N VAL A 123 0.51 14.00 -5.24
CA VAL A 123 0.88 13.11 -4.14
C VAL A 123 0.53 11.65 -4.43
N CYS A 124 -0.59 11.37 -5.09
CA CYS A 124 -0.94 10.01 -5.48
C CYS A 124 -0.01 9.48 -6.57
N LYS A 125 0.27 10.30 -7.60
CA LYS A 125 1.23 9.98 -8.64
C LYS A 125 2.60 9.64 -8.05
N GLU A 126 3.19 10.57 -7.30
CA GLU A 126 4.50 10.37 -6.69
C GLU A 126 4.47 9.18 -5.73
N GLY A 127 3.44 9.04 -4.90
CA GLY A 127 3.28 7.91 -3.98
C GLY A 127 3.25 6.56 -4.68
N VAL A 128 2.55 6.45 -5.80
CA VAL A 128 2.52 5.22 -6.63
C VAL A 128 3.90 4.92 -7.22
N GLU A 129 4.61 5.94 -7.73
CA GLU A 129 5.99 5.79 -8.23
C GLU A 129 6.94 5.31 -7.13
N TRP A 130 6.74 5.75 -5.87
CA TRP A 130 7.45 5.23 -4.70
C TRP A 130 7.16 3.78 -4.40
N CYS A 131 5.91 3.35 -4.52
CA CYS A 131 5.53 1.96 -4.28
C CYS A 131 6.17 0.97 -5.26
N VAL A 132 6.37 1.37 -6.52
CA VAL A 132 6.85 0.46 -7.59
C VAL A 132 8.37 0.47 -7.81
N ASP A 133 9.14 1.30 -7.09
CA ASP A 133 10.61 1.32 -7.19
C ASP A 133 11.25 0.40 -6.14
N ARG A 134 11.89 -0.67 -6.60
CA ARG A 134 12.53 -1.70 -5.75
C ARG A 134 13.62 -1.14 -4.84
N THR A 135 14.26 -0.03 -5.23
CA THR A 135 15.35 0.57 -4.46
C THR A 135 14.87 1.21 -3.15
N ARG A 136 13.55 1.42 -3.04
CA ARG A 136 12.87 2.00 -1.88
C ARG A 136 12.40 0.92 -0.91
N ALA A 137 12.29 -0.33 -1.35
CA ALA A 137 11.90 -1.45 -0.52
C ALA A 137 13.01 -1.85 0.51
N PRO A 138 12.65 -2.35 1.71
CA PRO A 138 11.29 -2.40 2.25
C PRO A 138 10.75 -1.00 2.57
N LEU A 139 9.56 -0.71 2.05
CA LEU A 139 8.88 0.58 2.11
C LEU A 139 7.65 0.46 3.00
N ILE A 140 7.51 1.40 3.92
CA ILE A 140 6.30 1.58 4.71
C ILE A 140 5.58 2.83 4.22
N VAL A 141 4.30 2.69 3.88
CA VAL A 141 3.41 3.80 3.56
C VAL A 141 2.54 4.10 4.78
N CYS A 142 2.40 5.36 5.16
CA CYS A 142 1.56 5.77 6.29
C CYS A 142 1.06 7.22 6.16
N ASP A 143 0.07 7.58 6.98
CA ASP A 143 -0.39 8.97 7.15
C ASP A 143 -0.79 9.23 8.61
N THR A 144 -0.66 10.48 9.06
CA THR A 144 -0.99 10.97 10.41
C THR A 144 -2.47 10.83 10.76
N SER A 145 -3.35 10.89 9.75
CA SER A 145 -4.81 10.83 9.92
C SER A 145 -5.33 9.42 10.20
N GLY A 146 -4.51 8.41 9.92
CA GLY A 146 -4.83 7.03 10.13
C GLY A 146 -5.42 6.31 8.92
N ALA A 147 -4.61 6.20 7.87
CA ALA A 147 -4.80 5.43 6.65
C ALA A 147 -5.80 6.00 5.62
N ASN A 148 -6.12 7.30 5.66
CA ASN A 148 -7.01 7.89 4.64
C ASN A 148 -6.24 8.17 3.33
N GLU A 149 -5.22 9.02 3.40
CA GLU A 149 -4.43 9.39 2.21
C GLU A 149 -3.54 8.22 1.76
N ALA A 150 -3.05 7.42 2.70
CA ALA A 150 -2.31 6.22 2.34
C ALA A 150 -3.20 5.18 1.64
N ALA A 151 -4.46 5.00 2.05
CA ALA A 151 -5.39 4.13 1.31
C ALA A 151 -5.69 4.65 -0.10
N LEU A 152 -5.70 5.97 -0.30
CA LEU A 152 -5.88 6.57 -1.61
C LEU A 152 -4.72 6.22 -2.55
N VAL A 153 -3.48 6.36 -2.09
CA VAL A 153 -2.28 5.95 -2.85
C VAL A 153 -2.31 4.48 -3.19
N ILE A 154 -2.68 3.61 -2.24
CA ILE A 154 -2.85 2.17 -2.50
C ILE A 154 -3.96 1.92 -3.53
N GLY A 155 -5.08 2.64 -3.44
CA GLY A 155 -6.16 2.56 -4.45
C GLY A 155 -5.68 2.93 -5.85
N CYS A 156 -4.90 4.02 -5.97
CA CYS A 156 -4.29 4.45 -7.22
C CYS A 156 -3.26 3.45 -7.74
N LEU A 157 -2.47 2.83 -6.84
CA LEU A 157 -1.58 1.73 -7.20
C LEU A 157 -2.36 0.55 -7.79
N ARG A 158 -3.53 0.21 -7.23
CA ARG A 158 -4.38 -0.85 -7.78
C ARG A 158 -4.99 -0.50 -9.13
N ARG A 159 -5.25 0.80 -9.39
CA ARG A 159 -5.67 1.28 -10.72
C ARG A 159 -4.56 1.12 -11.74
N LEU A 160 -3.33 1.46 -11.36
CA LEU A 160 -2.15 1.21 -12.20
C LEU A 160 -1.96 -0.28 -12.49
N GLN A 161 -2.30 -1.15 -11.54
CA GLN A 161 -2.33 -2.61 -11.73
C GLN A 161 -3.55 -3.14 -12.50
N ARG A 162 -4.32 -2.25 -13.14
CA ARG A 162 -5.53 -2.58 -13.92
C ARG A 162 -6.53 -3.49 -13.20
N ARG A 163 -6.58 -3.45 -11.87
CA ARG A 163 -7.52 -4.28 -11.09
C ARG A 163 -8.96 -3.80 -11.29
N ASN A 164 -9.89 -4.75 -11.16
CA ASN A 164 -11.32 -4.45 -11.20
C ASN A 164 -11.71 -3.40 -10.13
N PHE A 165 -12.40 -2.34 -10.54
CA PHE A 165 -12.71 -1.20 -9.67
C PHE A 165 -13.53 -1.56 -8.43
N ALA A 166 -14.46 -2.51 -8.51
CA ALA A 166 -15.23 -2.96 -7.34
C ALA A 166 -14.32 -3.60 -6.28
N SER A 167 -13.31 -4.38 -6.71
CA SER A 167 -12.29 -4.95 -5.83
C SER A 167 -11.42 -3.87 -5.19
N ILE A 168 -11.05 -2.83 -5.96
CA ILE A 168 -10.29 -1.68 -5.46
C ILE A 168 -11.09 -0.95 -4.37
N CYS A 169 -12.36 -0.65 -4.60
CA CYS A 169 -13.22 0.01 -3.62
C CYS A 169 -13.39 -0.84 -2.34
N ALA A 170 -13.51 -2.16 -2.46
CA ALA A 170 -13.60 -3.05 -1.30
C ALA A 170 -12.31 -3.01 -0.45
N GLU A 171 -11.14 -3.06 -1.09
CA GLU A 171 -9.84 -2.95 -0.41
C GLU A 171 -9.67 -1.57 0.23
N TYR A 172 -9.96 -0.50 -0.51
CA TYR A 172 -9.92 0.88 0.00
C TYR A 172 -10.79 1.06 1.25
N ARG A 173 -12.07 0.63 1.21
CA ARG A 173 -12.97 0.73 2.38
C ARG A 173 -12.48 -0.09 3.57
N THR A 174 -11.86 -1.25 3.31
CA THR A 174 -11.26 -2.07 4.37
C THR A 174 -10.12 -1.32 5.06
N ILE A 175 -9.29 -0.63 4.30
CA ILE A 175 -8.15 0.13 4.82
C ILE A 175 -8.61 1.42 5.52
N ALA A 176 -9.42 2.24 4.84
CA ALA A 176 -9.87 3.54 5.34
C ALA A 176 -10.91 3.41 6.47
N GLY A 177 -11.60 2.27 6.55
CA GLY A 177 -12.60 1.98 7.57
C GLY A 177 -13.67 3.06 7.66
N LYS A 178 -13.90 3.59 8.86
CA LYS A 178 -14.90 4.65 9.12
C LYS A 178 -14.59 5.98 8.41
N ARG A 179 -13.37 6.15 7.88
CA ARG A 179 -12.95 7.35 7.16
C ARG A 179 -13.16 7.24 5.65
N ALA A 180 -13.63 6.11 5.14
CA ALA A 180 -13.93 5.95 3.73
C ALA A 180 -14.95 6.99 3.25
N ARG A 181 -14.65 7.65 2.13
CA ARG A 181 -15.49 8.66 1.47
C ARG A 181 -15.71 8.29 0.01
N ALA A 182 -16.92 8.50 -0.50
CA ALA A 182 -17.25 8.30 -1.91
C ALA A 182 -16.42 9.20 -2.84
N ALA A 183 -16.07 10.43 -2.40
CA ALA A 183 -15.20 11.33 -3.15
C ALA A 183 -13.81 10.72 -3.42
N ASN A 184 -13.26 9.97 -2.47
CA ASN A 184 -11.98 9.28 -2.63
C ASN A 184 -12.10 8.08 -3.59
N GLU A 185 -13.22 7.36 -3.56
CA GLU A 185 -13.47 6.29 -4.55
C GLU A 185 -13.57 6.87 -5.95
N ARG A 186 -14.27 7.99 -6.12
CA ARG A 186 -14.37 8.74 -7.38
C ARG A 186 -13.00 9.22 -7.85
N PHE A 187 -12.17 9.72 -6.94
CA PHE A 187 -10.80 10.10 -7.25
C PHE A 187 -9.98 8.89 -7.75
N ILE A 188 -10.05 7.74 -7.07
CA ILE A 188 -9.37 6.52 -7.51
C ILE A 188 -9.87 6.09 -8.90
N GLU A 189 -11.19 6.16 -9.15
CA GLU A 189 -11.77 5.85 -10.46
C GLU A 189 -11.13 6.68 -11.58
N MET A 190 -11.04 7.99 -11.34
CA MET A 190 -10.56 9.01 -12.27
C MET A 190 -9.04 9.18 -12.31
N PHE A 191 -8.28 8.49 -11.45
CA PHE A 191 -6.83 8.64 -11.39
C PHE A 191 -6.20 8.28 -12.75
N ASP A 192 -5.52 9.26 -13.35
CA ASP A 192 -4.87 9.11 -14.64
C ASP A 192 -3.55 8.35 -14.48
N THR A 193 -3.55 7.08 -14.87
CA THR A 193 -2.40 6.19 -14.77
C THR A 193 -1.29 6.54 -15.77
N ASP A 194 -1.62 7.24 -16.86
CA ASP A 194 -0.66 7.54 -17.94
C ASP A 194 0.35 8.61 -17.52
N LEU A 195 0.01 9.39 -16.48
CA LEU A 195 0.94 10.34 -15.88
C LEU A 195 2.01 9.65 -15.04
N VAL A 196 1.77 8.44 -14.53
CA VAL A 196 2.71 7.74 -13.65
C VAL A 196 4.00 7.40 -14.40
N SER A 197 5.11 7.94 -13.93
CA SER A 197 6.43 7.72 -14.53
C SER A 197 7.09 6.50 -13.90
N LEU A 198 7.01 5.35 -14.59
CA LEU A 198 7.64 4.12 -14.11
C LEU A 198 9.18 4.25 -14.12
N PRO A 199 9.86 3.73 -13.10
CA PRO A 199 11.32 3.64 -13.14
C PRO A 199 11.76 2.65 -14.25
N PRO A 200 13.04 2.71 -14.67
CA PRO A 200 13.60 1.71 -15.57
C PRO A 200 13.38 0.28 -15.07
N ARG A 201 13.30 -0.68 -16.00
CA ARG A 201 12.88 -2.07 -15.72
C ARG A 201 13.73 -2.74 -14.63
N GLU A 202 15.00 -2.37 -14.52
CA GLU A 202 15.96 -2.89 -13.54
C GLU A 202 15.68 -2.39 -12.12
N ARG A 203 15.04 -1.23 -12.01
CA ARG A 203 14.64 -0.59 -10.75
C ARG A 203 13.18 -0.86 -10.38
N LEU A 204 12.39 -1.43 -11.29
CA LEU A 204 11.01 -1.78 -11.01
C LEU A 204 10.95 -2.91 -9.97
N ALA A 205 9.97 -2.86 -9.08
CA ALA A 205 9.73 -3.91 -8.10
C ALA A 205 9.37 -5.22 -8.80
N ASP A 206 10.00 -6.33 -8.39
CA ASP A 206 9.87 -7.63 -9.07
C ASP A 206 8.41 -8.10 -9.17
N TRP A 207 7.60 -7.84 -8.13
CA TRP A 207 6.17 -8.19 -8.14
C TRP A 207 5.35 -7.37 -9.14
N PHE A 208 5.74 -6.11 -9.39
CA PHE A 208 5.04 -5.24 -10.32
C PHE A 208 5.49 -5.51 -11.77
N ALA A 209 6.78 -5.71 -11.93
CA ALA A 209 7.41 -6.23 -13.13
C ALA A 209 6.73 -7.49 -13.68
N LEU A 210 6.56 -8.50 -12.82
CA LEU A 210 5.86 -9.74 -13.19
C LEU A 210 4.41 -9.49 -13.61
N HIS A 211 3.73 -8.59 -12.89
CA HIS A 211 2.36 -8.22 -13.24
C HIS A 211 2.27 -7.56 -14.62
N LEU A 212 3.20 -6.66 -14.98
CA LEU A 212 3.25 -6.08 -16.33
C LEU A 212 3.52 -7.15 -17.39
N ASP A 213 4.44 -8.07 -17.13
CA ASP A 213 4.75 -9.17 -18.07
C ASP A 213 3.52 -10.08 -18.29
N ASP A 214 2.72 -10.31 -17.25
CA ASP A 214 1.48 -11.11 -17.33
C ASP A 214 0.39 -10.36 -18.11
N ASP A 215 0.21 -9.07 -17.86
CA ASP A 215 -0.71 -8.20 -18.61
C ASP A 215 -0.36 -8.18 -20.11
N ASP A 216 0.92 -8.03 -20.45
CA ASP A 216 1.40 -8.00 -21.84
C ASP A 216 1.14 -9.34 -22.56
N ARG A 217 1.30 -10.46 -21.86
CA ARG A 217 0.98 -11.79 -22.40
C ARG A 217 -0.52 -11.96 -22.65
N GLU A 218 -1.37 -11.50 -21.74
CA GLU A 218 -2.81 -11.55 -21.91
C GLU A 218 -3.27 -10.71 -23.10
N LEU A 219 -2.74 -9.49 -23.24
CA LEU A 219 -3.03 -8.62 -24.39
C LEU A 219 -2.58 -9.24 -25.72
N ALA A 220 -1.39 -9.85 -25.76
CA ALA A 220 -0.92 -10.56 -26.95
C ALA A 220 -1.87 -11.71 -27.33
N ALA A 221 -2.30 -12.53 -26.36
CA ALA A 221 -3.21 -13.64 -26.59
C ALA A 221 -4.58 -13.19 -27.12
N LEU A 222 -5.10 -12.05 -26.66
CA LEU A 222 -6.34 -11.47 -27.17
C LEU A 222 -6.21 -10.96 -28.62
N SER A 223 -5.02 -10.47 -29.00
CA SER A 223 -4.76 -10.00 -30.36
C SER A 223 -4.59 -11.13 -31.39
N GLU A 224 -4.18 -12.32 -30.94
CA GLU A 224 -3.98 -13.51 -31.77
C GLU A 224 -5.23 -14.40 -31.88
N ALA A 225 -6.30 -14.10 -31.13
CA ALA A 225 -7.55 -14.85 -31.19
C ALA A 225 -8.20 -14.69 -32.59
N PRO A 226 -8.51 -15.79 -33.30
CA PRO A 226 -9.14 -15.70 -34.62
C PRO A 226 -10.50 -15.02 -34.48
N ALA A 227 -10.77 -14.02 -35.33
CA ALA A 227 -12.08 -13.41 -35.44
C ALA A 227 -13.10 -14.48 -35.85
N GLY A 228 -13.89 -14.95 -34.89
CA GLY A 228 -14.94 -15.94 -35.07
C GLY A 228 -16.13 -15.40 -35.83
#